data_AF-A0A0J5KZT2-F1
#
_entry.id   AF-A0A0J5KZT2-F1
#
_cell.length_a   1.000
_cell.length_b   1.000
_cell.length_c   1.000
_cell.angle_alpha   90.00
_cell.angle_beta   90.00
_cell.angle_gamma   90.00
#
_symmetry.space_group_name_H-M   'P 1'
#
loop_
_entity.id
_entity.type
_entity.pdbx_description
1 polymer ?
#
loop_
_entity_poly.entity_id
_entity_poly.type
_entity_poly.pdbx_seq_one_letter_code
_entity_poly.pdbx_strand_id
1 'polypeptide(L)'
;MRHKHLGVFIITFAYPEALNEVHDKLTPLLLQYHFATVVADGHGVARPLPKDTWAIASFMSLSELTVFIKKIITIIPNFQPEIRVMTRDDYFSQAFSSQA
;
A
#
# COMPACT_ATOMS: atom_id res chain seq x y z
N MET A 1 -15.03 -22.85 10.94
CA MET A 1 -14.50 -21.47 10.86
C MET A 1 -13.87 -21.30 9.48
N ARG A 2 -14.27 -20.32 8.66
CA ARG A 2 -13.55 -20.04 7.40
C ARG A 2 -12.19 -19.46 7.78
N HIS A 3 -11.10 -20.18 7.49
CA HIS A 3 -9.75 -19.66 7.67
C HIS A 3 -9.58 -18.45 6.73
N LYS A 4 -9.44 -17.25 7.29
CA LYS A 4 -9.03 -16.08 6.50
C LYS A 4 -7.57 -16.33 6.09
N HIS A 5 -7.29 -16.25 4.79
CA HIS A 5 -5.95 -16.40 4.26
C HIS A 5 -5.16 -15.10 4.48
N LEU A 6 -3.90 -15.21 4.92
CA LEU A 6 -3.01 -14.06 5.03
C LEU A 6 -2.55 -13.66 3.63
N GLY A 7 -2.96 -12.48 3.17
CA GLY A 7 -2.50 -11.90 1.91
C GLY A 7 -1.46 -10.82 2.12
N VAL A 8 -0.65 -10.54 1.09
CA VAL A 8 0.22 -9.37 1.02
C VAL A 8 -0.31 -8.44 -0.06
N PHE A 9 -0.56 -7.19 0.31
CA PHE A 9 -1.17 -6.19 -0.55
C PHE A 9 -0.23 -5.01 -0.74
N ILE A 10 -0.34 -4.38 -1.90
CA ILE A 10 0.39 -3.16 -2.26
C ILE A 10 -0.62 -2.02 -2.40
N ILE A 11 -0.28 -0.90 -1.78
CA ILE A 11 -1.06 0.33 -1.74
C ILE A 11 -0.22 1.42 -2.37
N THR A 12 -0.74 2.09 -3.38
CA THR A 12 -0.12 3.29 -3.95
C THR A 12 -1.05 4.47 -3.74
N PHE A 13 -0.48 5.56 -3.20
CA PHE A 13 -1.16 6.83 -3.03
C PHE A 13 -0.74 7.76 -4.15
N ALA A 14 -1.66 8.16 -5.03
CA ALA A 14 -1.39 9.17 -6.04
C ALA A 14 -1.96 10.51 -5.59
N TYR A 15 -1.09 11.51 -5.49
CA TYR A 15 -1.45 12.87 -5.07
C TYR A 15 -0.50 13.90 -5.69
N PRO A 16 -0.94 15.16 -5.87
CA PRO A 16 -0.06 16.21 -6.40
C PRO A 16 1.15 16.49 -5.50
N GLU A 17 2.28 16.87 -6.08
CA GLU A 17 3.51 17.19 -5.33
C GLU A 17 3.32 18.33 -4.31
N ALA A 18 2.35 19.23 -4.54
CA ALA A 18 1.97 20.27 -3.59
C ALA A 18 1.53 19.72 -2.21
N LEU A 19 1.15 18.43 -2.15
CA LEU A 19 0.80 17.74 -0.90
C LEU A 19 1.97 16.94 -0.32
N ASN A 20 3.22 17.14 -0.78
CA ASN A 20 4.39 16.45 -0.21
C ASN A 20 4.58 16.72 1.29
N GLU A 21 4.22 17.89 1.81
CA GLU A 21 4.24 18.16 3.27
C GLU A 21 3.30 17.23 4.06
N VAL A 22 2.30 16.65 3.37
CA VAL A 22 1.37 15.69 3.94
C VAL A 22 2.00 14.30 4.04
N HIS A 23 3.01 14.01 3.22
CA HIS A 23 3.75 12.75 3.25
C HIS A 23 4.45 12.50 4.59
N ASP A 24 4.95 13.57 5.22
CA ASP A 24 5.61 13.50 6.53
C ASP A 24 4.63 13.11 7.65
N LYS A 25 3.33 13.35 7.46
CA LYS A 25 2.26 12.89 8.36
C LYS A 25 1.75 11.50 8.01
N LEU A 26 1.79 11.13 6.73
CA LEU A 26 1.34 9.82 6.24
C LEU A 26 2.28 8.70 6.68
N THR A 27 3.60 8.90 6.54
CA THR A 27 4.63 7.91 6.89
C THR A 27 4.50 7.37 8.33
N PRO A 28 4.52 8.20 9.38
CA PRO A 28 4.39 7.70 10.75
C PRO A 28 3.05 7.01 11.00
N LEU A 29 1.97 7.49 10.39
CA LEU A 29 0.65 6.87 10.50
C LEU A 29 0.63 5.46 9.89
N LEU A 30 1.19 5.29 8.69
CA LEU A 30 1.27 3.99 8.02
C LEU A 30 2.16 3.00 8.80
N LEU A 31 3.28 3.46 9.35
CA LEU A 31 4.14 2.63 10.20
C LEU A 31 3.43 2.16 11.49
N GLN A 32 2.57 2.99 12.09
CA GLN A 32 1.76 2.58 13.25
C GLN A 32 0.79 1.43 12.93
N TYR A 33 0.34 1.32 11.68
CA TYR A 33 -0.50 0.23 11.19
C TYR A 33 0.29 -0.92 10.54
N HIS A 34 1.60 -0.97 10.77
CA HIS A 34 2.50 -2.02 10.26
C HIS A 34 2.56 -2.12 8.73
N PHE A 35 2.35 -1.01 8.03
CA PHE A 35 2.72 -0.94 6.62
C PHE A 35 4.25 -0.92 6.49
N ALA A 36 4.74 -1.47 5.38
CA ALA A 36 6.14 -1.64 5.09
C ALA A 36 6.54 -0.95 3.79
N THR A 37 7.79 -0.49 3.70
CA THR A 37 8.39 0.11 2.51
C THR A 37 9.21 -0.89 1.69
N VAL A 38 9.35 -2.13 2.17
CA VAL A 38 10.06 -3.22 1.51
C VAL A 38 9.19 -4.46 1.56
N VAL A 39 9.11 -5.18 0.44
CA VAL A 39 8.34 -6.42 0.34
C VAL A 39 9.07 -7.40 -0.58
N ALA A 40 9.05 -8.69 -0.22
CA ALA A 40 9.63 -9.73 -1.07
C ALA A 40 8.73 -10.01 -2.28
N ASP A 41 9.28 -10.02 -3.49
CA ASP A 41 8.55 -10.36 -4.72
C ASP A 41 8.20 -11.87 -4.80
N GLY A 42 7.61 -12.30 -5.93
CA GLY A 42 7.26 -13.71 -6.16
C GLY A 42 8.45 -14.68 -6.17
N HIS A 43 9.68 -14.17 -6.31
CA HIS A 43 10.92 -14.94 -6.26
C HIS A 43 11.58 -14.90 -4.87
N GLY A 44 10.96 -14.24 -3.88
CA GLY A 44 11.51 -14.07 -2.54
C GLY A 44 12.58 -12.99 -2.44
N VAL A 45 12.79 -12.18 -3.50
CA VAL A 45 13.77 -11.09 -3.47
C VAL A 45 13.13 -9.86 -2.83
N ALA A 46 13.78 -9.32 -1.79
CA ALA A 46 13.34 -8.09 -1.15
C ALA A 46 13.41 -6.91 -2.14
N ARG A 47 12.27 -6.28 -2.40
CA ARG A 47 12.16 -5.11 -3.27
C ARG A 47 11.80 -3.88 -2.45
N PRO A 48 12.60 -2.80 -2.48
CA PRO A 48 12.17 -1.52 -1.96
C PRO A 48 11.02 -0.98 -2.83
N LEU A 49 10.03 -0.39 -2.18
CA LEU A 49 8.89 0.23 -2.85
C LEU A 49 9.17 1.72 -3.10
N PRO A 50 8.57 2.30 -4.15
CA PRO A 50 8.57 3.75 -4.35
C PRO A 50 8.04 4.51 -3.13
N LYS A 51 8.41 5.80 -3.01
CA LYS A 51 8.03 6.69 -1.89
C LYS A 51 6.54 6.63 -1.53
N ASP A 52 5.67 6.61 -2.53
CA ASP A 52 4.22 6.66 -2.35
C ASP A 52 3.55 5.27 -2.37
N THR A 53 4.35 4.22 -2.32
CA THR A 53 3.91 2.83 -2.40
C THR A 53 4.30 2.06 -1.14
N TRP A 54 3.34 1.33 -0.58
CA TRP A 54 3.45 0.65 0.69
C TRP A 54 2.91 -0.78 0.60
N ALA A 55 3.45 -1.67 1.42
CA ALA A 55 2.98 -3.04 1.55
C ALA A 55 2.32 -3.27 2.91
N ILE A 56 1.36 -4.21 2.98
CA ILE A 56 0.83 -4.70 4.25
C ILE A 56 0.47 -6.19 4.14
N ALA A 57 0.82 -6.96 5.17
CA ALA A 57 0.31 -8.31 5.35
C ALA A 57 -1.00 -8.25 6.14
N SER A 58 -2.08 -8.79 5.60
CA SER A 58 -3.40 -8.71 6.22
C SER A 58 -4.28 -9.91 5.92
N PHE A 59 -5.15 -10.25 6.86
CA PHE A 59 -6.25 -11.22 6.67
C PHE A 59 -7.50 -10.59 6.05
N MET A 60 -7.48 -9.27 5.81
CA MET A 60 -8.55 -8.57 5.10
C MET A 60 -8.55 -8.94 3.63
N SER A 61 -9.75 -9.06 3.06
CA SER A 61 -9.92 -9.03 1.61
C SER A 61 -9.53 -7.67 1.03
N LEU A 62 -9.30 -7.60 -0.28
CA LEU A 62 -8.93 -6.37 -0.97
C LEU A 62 -9.95 -5.25 -0.76
N SER A 63 -11.25 -5.57 -0.75
CA SER A 63 -12.32 -4.59 -0.51
C SER A 63 -12.33 -4.09 0.94
N GLU A 64 -12.20 -4.98 1.92
CA GLU A 64 -12.07 -4.62 3.35
C GLU A 64 -10.86 -3.72 3.57
N LEU A 65 -9.70 -4.08 2.98
CA LEU A 65 -8.47 -3.31 3.10
C LEU A 65 -8.59 -1.93 2.46
N THR A 66 -9.25 -1.83 1.30
CA THR A 66 -9.50 -0.55 0.62
C THR A 66 -10.34 0.38 1.50
N VAL A 67 -11.40 -0.14 2.15
CA VAL A 67 -12.22 0.64 3.08
C VAL A 67 -11.40 1.07 4.31
N PHE A 68 -10.55 0.18 4.84
CA PHE A 68 -9.68 0.48 5.98
C PHE A 68 -8.69 1.60 5.67
N ILE A 69 -7.99 1.55 4.54
CA ILE A 69 -7.04 2.59 4.12
C ILE A 69 -7.76 3.93 3.96
N LYS A 70 -8.94 3.93 3.31
CA LYS A 70 -9.77 5.15 3.18
C LYS A 70 -10.14 5.77 4.52
N LYS A 71 -10.34 4.96 5.56
CA LYS A 71 -10.59 5.47 6.93
C LYS A 71 -9.33 6.04 7.55
N ILE A 72 -8.18 5.37 7.41
CA ILE A 72 -6.91 5.86 7.98
C ILE A 72 -6.54 7.23 7.40
N ILE A 73 -6.64 7.41 6.08
CA ILE A 73 -6.24 8.68 5.45
C ILE A 73 -7.07 9.87 5.93
N THR A 74 -8.31 9.66 6.40
CA THR A 74 -9.16 10.74 6.94
C THR A 74 -8.64 11.35 8.23
N ILE A 75 -7.69 10.69 8.91
CA ILE A 75 -6.97 11.23 10.08
C ILE A 75 -6.12 12.43 9.66
N ILE A 76 -5.71 12.49 8.39
CA ILE A 76 -4.87 13.56 7.86
C ILE A 76 -5.77 14.63 7.21
N PRO A 77 -5.87 15.84 7.80
CA PRO A 77 -6.74 16.88 7.26
C PRO A 77 -6.32 17.30 5.85
N ASN A 78 -7.30 17.56 4.99
CA ASN A 78 -7.11 18.01 3.60
C ASN A 78 -6.31 17.04 2.70
N PHE A 79 -6.20 15.76 3.08
CA PHE A 79 -5.53 14.74 2.29
C PHE A 79 -6.54 13.80 1.64
N GLN A 80 -6.67 13.87 0.31
CA GLN A 80 -7.56 13.03 -0.47
C GLN A 80 -6.82 12.45 -1.68
N PRO A 81 -5.86 11.54 -1.46
CA PRO A 81 -5.15 10.89 -2.56
C PRO A 81 -6.10 9.96 -3.31
N GLU A 82 -5.80 9.72 -4.58
CA GLU A 82 -6.29 8.54 -5.27
C GLU A 82 -5.56 7.32 -4.69
N ILE A 83 -6.31 6.28 -4.31
CA ILE A 83 -5.75 5.07 -3.68
C ILE A 83 -5.91 3.90 -4.64
N ARG A 84 -4.79 3.27 -4.98
CA ARG A 84 -4.75 2.00 -5.70
C ARG A 84 -4.33 0.89 -4.76
N VAL A 85 -5.16 -0.15 -4.64
CA VAL A 85 -4.88 -1.35 -3.84
C VAL A 85 -4.88 -2.57 -4.75
N MET A 86 -3.85 -3.40 -4.65
CA MET A 86 -3.76 -4.66 -5.39
C MET A 86 -3.00 -5.72 -4.59
N THR A 87 -2.99 -6.96 -5.07
CA THR A 87 -2.13 -7.98 -4.48
C THR A 87 -0.67 -7.71 -4.82
N ARG A 88 0.25 -8.21 -3.99
CA ARG A 88 1.69 -8.17 -4.27
C ARG A 88 2.02 -8.74 -5.66
N ASP A 89 1.41 -9.86 -6.01
CA ASP A 89 1.73 -10.56 -7.25
C ASP A 89 1.25 -9.78 -8.47
N ASP A 90 0.07 -9.16 -8.40
CA ASP A 90 -0.42 -8.26 -9.46
C ASP A 90 0.48 -7.05 -9.65
N TYR A 91 0.97 -6.46 -8.55
CA TYR A 91 1.87 -5.30 -8.58
C TYR A 91 3.17 -5.61 -9.32
N PHE A 92 3.87 -6.68 -8.92
CA PHE A 92 5.13 -7.04 -9.56
C PHE A 92 4.93 -7.53 -10.99
N SER A 93 3.84 -8.24 -11.28
CA SER A 93 3.53 -8.65 -12.65
C SER A 93 3.41 -7.43 -13.58
N GLN A 94 2.75 -6.36 -13.13
CA GLN A 94 2.63 -5.13 -13.90
C GLN A 94 3.95 -4.35 -14.01
N ALA A 95 4.73 -4.29 -12.92
CA ALA A 95 6.01 -3.59 -12.89
C ALA A 95 7.07 -4.24 -13.80
N PHE A 96 7.07 -5.57 -13.94
CA PHE A 96 8.00 -6.27 -14.83
C PHE A 96 7.50 -6.38 -16.27
N SER A 97 6.18 -6.36 -16.50
CA SER A 97 5.63 -6.33 -17.87
C SER A 97 5.88 -5.00 -18.58
N SER A 98 6.18 -3.93 -17.85
CA SER A 98 6.51 -2.61 -18.40
C SER A 98 8.01 -2.43 -18.68
N GLN A 99 8.81 -3.49 -18.52
CA GLN A 99 10.26 -3.52 -18.80
C GLN A 99 10.65 -4.48 -19.95
N ALA A 100 9.67 -5.08 -20.65
CA ALA A 100 9.84 -5.95 -21.81
C ALA A 100 9.32 -5.27 -23.07
#